data_AF-A0A9Q1AQA2-F1
#
_entry.id   AF-A0A9Q1AQA2-F1
#
_cell.length_a   1.000
_cell.length_b   1.000
_cell.length_c   1.000
_cell.angle_alpha   90.00
_cell.angle_beta   90.00
_cell.angle_gamma   90.00
#
_symmetry.space_group_name_H-M   'P 1'
#
loop_
_entity.id
_entity.type
_entity.pdbx_description
1 polymer ?
#
loop_
_entity_poly.entity_id
_entity_poly.type
_entity_poly.pdbx_seq_one_letter_code
_entity_poly.pdbx_strand_id
1 'polypeptide(L)'
;MSSPPHLHSHDYCDRTQRAESPTSMDEQLPELSEYDDNECSYCSDSSSPMNLPTPKSDVADTQPPSPSEDLKLYSQAIHKIANVMDLQLLQDDTTDNCRFFGHLNKNQVPPLRLAFIPSLLKRIKEPWSTPSSIPLMSRRVDNMYRTHGEGTAFLDKHPLPNSVIVDAVQNHAKGRSSTAPINKEGRKLDLIGHRHYSLASFSLCTSNYLCAMEAYTRHLLTEILPVINSVPEEQKSKLTAFHAEVLSLIDYETIAAQHLADAASKQLATAIHLRRHAWLHTTNITDDARNRIEDFTFDGEGLFASTTDQSIDNLIKMRKNAKSISNQPQQPYRWPQQPWHRQVHTTTQRPQQRPRPNYSSPSYRPTAQKPRQPQSNRRFDRKGKQNL
;
A
#
# COMPACT_ATOMS: atom_id res chain seq x y z
N MET A 1 43.27 -28.52 37.30
CA MET A 1 44.29 -27.51 36.93
C MET A 1 44.05 -27.24 35.45
N SER A 2 43.45 -26.14 34.98
CA SER A 2 43.45 -24.76 35.45
C SER A 2 42.12 -24.07 35.11
N SER A 3 41.77 -23.08 35.93
CA SER A 3 40.51 -22.34 35.97
C SER A 3 40.25 -21.43 34.76
N PRO A 4 38.98 -21.04 34.50
CA PRO A 4 38.61 -19.99 33.55
C PRO A 4 38.66 -18.58 34.18
N PRO A 5 38.87 -17.50 33.41
CA PRO A 5 38.81 -16.15 33.95
C PRO A 5 37.37 -15.62 33.99
N HIS A 6 37.04 -15.05 35.14
CA HIS A 6 35.88 -14.22 35.44
C HIS A 6 35.82 -12.98 34.52
N LEU A 7 34.67 -12.72 33.91
CA LEU A 7 34.31 -11.40 33.41
C LEU A 7 33.40 -10.70 34.42
N HIS A 8 33.83 -9.49 34.79
CA HIS A 8 33.29 -8.62 35.81
C HIS A 8 31.92 -8.05 35.45
N SER A 9 31.06 -8.03 36.47
CA SER A 9 29.88 -7.18 36.60
C SER A 9 30.30 -5.72 36.68
N HIS A 10 29.61 -4.84 35.96
CA HIS A 10 29.60 -3.40 36.21
C HIS A 10 28.16 -2.95 36.41
N ASP A 11 27.78 -2.86 37.68
CA ASP A 11 26.72 -1.99 38.17
C ASP A 11 27.20 -0.53 38.22
N TYR A 12 26.21 0.37 38.36
CA TYR A 12 26.25 1.81 38.64
C TYR A 12 26.37 2.79 37.46
N CYS A 13 25.28 3.50 37.17
CA CYS A 13 25.13 4.85 37.73
C CYS A 13 23.66 5.34 37.70
N ASP A 14 23.18 5.62 38.90
CA ASP A 14 21.95 6.30 39.25
C ASP A 14 22.17 7.83 39.22
N ARG A 15 21.05 8.58 39.19
CA ARG A 15 20.90 9.96 39.68
C ARG A 15 21.39 11.12 38.80
N THR A 16 20.44 11.88 38.23
CA THR A 16 20.21 13.28 38.65
C THR A 16 18.82 13.81 38.24
N GLN A 17 18.00 14.11 39.25
CA GLN A 17 16.86 15.01 39.20
C GLN A 17 17.33 16.45 39.51
N ARG A 18 16.81 17.45 38.78
CA ARG A 18 16.60 18.87 39.13
C ARG A 18 16.30 19.64 37.83
N ALA A 19 15.49 20.68 37.73
CA ALA A 19 14.62 21.40 38.65
C ALA A 19 13.62 22.19 37.80
N GLU A 20 12.47 22.49 38.39
CA GLU A 20 11.58 23.62 38.06
C GLU A 20 12.40 24.95 38.13
N SER A 21 12.05 26.10 37.56
CA SER A 21 10.76 26.81 37.51
C SER A 21 10.84 27.98 36.48
N PRO A 22 9.99 29.05 36.50
CA PRO A 22 9.30 29.54 35.31
C PRO A 22 9.79 30.93 34.86
N THR A 23 9.39 31.39 33.67
CA THR A 23 9.35 32.84 33.41
C THR A 23 8.24 33.14 32.41
N SER A 24 7.25 33.89 32.89
CA SER A 24 6.27 34.62 32.11
C SER A 24 6.91 35.89 31.58
N MET A 25 6.69 36.22 30.32
CA MET A 25 6.73 37.60 29.85
C MET A 25 5.58 37.76 28.85
N ASP A 26 4.65 38.63 29.25
CA ASP A 26 3.73 39.34 28.38
C ASP A 26 4.49 39.95 27.20
N GLU A 27 4.00 39.74 25.97
CA GLU A 27 4.25 40.73 24.92
C GLU A 27 3.03 40.86 24.01
N GLN A 28 2.65 42.12 23.86
CA GLN A 28 1.41 42.61 23.29
C GLN A 28 1.38 42.47 21.77
N LEU A 29 0.15 42.29 21.28
CA LEU A 29 -0.29 42.37 19.89
C LEU A 29 0.29 43.56 19.12
N PRO A 30 0.32 43.44 17.79
CA PRO A 30 -0.40 44.43 17.00
C PRO A 30 -1.52 43.80 16.16
N GLU A 31 -2.67 44.48 16.21
CA GLU A 31 -3.80 44.37 15.29
C GLU A 31 -3.33 44.36 13.83
N LEU A 32 -3.72 43.32 13.10
CA LEU A 32 -3.72 43.33 11.64
C LEU A 32 -5.09 42.90 11.13
N SER A 33 -5.85 43.94 10.80
CA SER A 33 -6.82 44.10 9.71
C SER A 33 -7.61 42.87 9.25
N GLU A 34 -8.91 42.98 9.47
CA GLU A 34 -10.01 42.37 8.73
C GLU A 34 -9.68 42.21 7.23
N TYR A 35 -9.63 40.97 6.77
CA TYR A 35 -9.76 40.65 5.35
C TYR A 35 -11.17 40.14 5.11
N ASP A 36 -11.88 40.89 4.26
CA ASP A 36 -13.19 40.56 3.71
C ASP A 36 -13.22 39.15 3.12
N ASP A 37 -14.07 38.29 3.69
CA ASP A 37 -14.52 37.03 3.10
C ASP A 37 -15.39 37.34 1.87
N ASN A 38 -14.74 37.68 0.75
CA ASN A 38 -15.43 37.83 -0.52
C ASN A 38 -15.61 36.44 -1.15
N GLU A 39 -16.87 36.03 -1.26
CA GLU A 39 -17.34 34.78 -1.84
C GLU A 39 -16.71 34.49 -3.21
N CYS A 40 -15.81 33.49 -3.26
CA CYS A 40 -15.48 32.82 -4.53
C CYS A 40 -16.61 31.87 -4.92
N SER A 41 -17.73 32.46 -5.34
CA SER A 41 -18.66 31.85 -6.29
C SER A 41 -18.00 31.84 -7.66
N TYR A 42 -17.40 30.72 -8.07
CA TYR A 42 -17.34 30.20 -9.45
C TYR A 42 -16.33 29.04 -9.50
N CYS A 43 -16.85 27.81 -9.54
CA CYS A 43 -16.22 26.70 -10.28
C CYS A 43 -17.35 25.98 -10.99
N SER A 44 -17.69 26.50 -12.18
CA SER A 44 -18.53 25.78 -13.12
C SER A 44 -17.78 24.55 -13.61
N ASP A 45 -18.47 23.42 -13.51
CA ASP A 45 -18.15 22.14 -14.12
C ASP A 45 -17.55 22.27 -15.52
N SER A 46 -16.33 21.75 -15.65
CA SER A 46 -15.80 21.22 -16.92
C SER A 46 -14.63 20.28 -16.61
N SER A 47 -14.88 19.27 -15.77
CA SER A 47 -14.01 18.09 -15.74
C SER A 47 -14.33 17.24 -16.96
N SER A 48 -13.52 17.35 -18.00
CA SER A 48 -13.35 16.25 -18.96
C SER A 48 -13.07 14.98 -18.16
N PRO A 49 -13.74 13.85 -18.43
CA PRO A 49 -13.42 12.60 -17.76
C PRO A 49 -11.97 12.27 -18.12
N MET A 50 -11.07 12.27 -17.12
CA MET A 50 -9.79 11.59 -17.29
C MET A 50 -10.13 10.16 -17.68
N ASN A 51 -9.74 9.77 -18.90
CA ASN A 51 -9.66 8.38 -19.32
C ASN A 51 -8.58 7.70 -18.46
N LEU A 52 -8.91 7.45 -17.19
CA LEU A 52 -8.18 6.51 -16.37
C LEU A 52 -8.33 5.16 -17.08
N PRO A 53 -7.23 4.49 -17.45
CA PRO A 53 -7.33 3.16 -18.01
C PRO A 53 -8.07 2.29 -17.00
N THR A 54 -9.25 1.81 -17.38
CA THR A 54 -9.97 0.81 -16.61
C THR A 54 -9.01 -0.37 -16.42
N PRO A 55 -8.70 -0.78 -15.18
CA PRO A 55 -7.88 -1.96 -14.96
C PRO A 55 -8.51 -3.10 -15.73
N LYS A 56 -7.78 -3.72 -16.65
CA LYS A 56 -8.24 -4.96 -17.28
C LYS A 56 -8.44 -5.96 -16.13
N SER A 57 -9.68 -6.39 -15.95
CA SER A 57 -10.14 -7.15 -14.77
C SER A 57 -9.62 -8.59 -14.73
N ASP A 58 -8.84 -9.00 -15.72
CA ASP A 58 -8.28 -10.33 -15.77
C ASP A 58 -7.00 -10.32 -14.94
N VAL A 59 -7.10 -10.82 -13.70
CA VAL A 59 -6.00 -11.05 -12.75
C VAL A 59 -4.87 -11.93 -13.36
N ALA A 60 -5.12 -12.52 -14.53
CA ALA A 60 -4.16 -13.23 -15.34
C ALA A 60 -3.38 -12.28 -16.27
N ASP A 61 -2.62 -11.33 -15.73
CA ASP A 61 -1.69 -10.54 -16.56
C ASP A 61 -0.26 -11.10 -16.47
N THR A 62 0.31 -11.28 -17.66
CA THR A 62 1.46 -12.11 -18.01
C THR A 62 2.79 -11.45 -17.64
N GLN A 63 3.26 -11.63 -16.41
CA GLN A 63 4.69 -11.48 -16.15
C GLN A 63 5.39 -12.79 -16.56
N PRO A 64 6.44 -12.74 -17.40
CA PRO A 64 7.17 -13.95 -17.77
C PRO A 64 7.71 -14.64 -16.50
N PRO A 65 7.61 -15.98 -16.39
CA PRO A 65 8.11 -16.69 -15.23
C PRO A 65 9.60 -16.39 -15.04
N SER A 66 10.01 -16.20 -13.79
CA SER A 66 11.41 -15.99 -13.46
C SER A 66 12.23 -17.18 -13.99
N PRO A 67 13.36 -16.98 -14.69
CA PRO A 67 14.10 -18.03 -15.38
C PRO A 67 14.74 -19.08 -14.46
N SER A 68 14.62 -18.97 -13.13
CA SER A 68 15.21 -19.91 -12.17
C SER A 68 14.28 -21.02 -11.69
N GLU A 69 13.00 -21.03 -12.07
CA GLU A 69 12.05 -22.02 -11.55
C GLU A 69 11.87 -23.18 -12.54
N ASP A 70 12.30 -24.37 -12.14
CA ASP A 70 11.94 -25.60 -12.87
C ASP A 70 10.48 -25.97 -12.57
N LEU A 71 9.58 -25.31 -13.30
CA LEU A 71 8.12 -25.51 -13.22
C LEU A 71 7.71 -26.98 -13.43
N LYS A 72 8.53 -27.76 -14.15
CA LYS A 72 8.26 -29.18 -14.38
C LYS A 72 8.49 -30.00 -13.12
N LEU A 73 9.58 -29.77 -12.40
CA LEU A 73 9.82 -30.46 -11.12
C LEU A 73 8.81 -30.02 -10.06
N TYR A 74 8.48 -28.73 -10.00
CA TYR A 74 7.45 -28.22 -9.08
C TYR A 74 6.08 -28.86 -9.36
N SER A 75 5.62 -28.88 -10.62
CA SER A 75 4.34 -29.51 -10.97
C SER A 75 4.31 -31.01 -10.63
N GLN A 76 5.42 -31.73 -10.81
CA GLN A 76 5.53 -33.14 -10.37
C GLN A 76 5.41 -33.28 -8.85
N ALA A 77 6.05 -32.41 -8.08
CA ALA A 77 5.94 -32.42 -6.62
C ALA A 77 4.50 -32.12 -6.16
N ILE A 78 3.83 -31.13 -6.77
CA ILE A 78 2.43 -30.79 -6.48
C ILE A 78 1.49 -31.95 -6.83
N HIS A 79 1.73 -32.66 -7.95
CA HIS A 79 1.00 -33.89 -8.28
C HIS A 79 1.12 -34.95 -7.17
N LYS A 80 2.33 -35.18 -6.67
CA LYS A 80 2.56 -36.14 -5.60
C LYS A 80 1.87 -35.72 -4.30
N ILE A 81 1.98 -34.45 -3.90
CA ILE A 81 1.31 -33.91 -2.70
C ILE A 81 -0.19 -34.11 -2.82
N ALA A 82 -0.78 -33.77 -3.96
CA ALA A 82 -2.22 -33.92 -4.16
C ALA A 82 -2.67 -35.38 -4.07
N ASN A 83 -1.92 -36.30 -4.68
CA ASN A 83 -2.22 -37.74 -4.60
C ASN A 83 -2.12 -38.28 -3.17
N VAL A 84 -1.12 -37.86 -2.40
CA VAL A 84 -0.92 -38.30 -1.00
C VAL A 84 -1.98 -37.72 -0.06
N MET A 85 -2.37 -36.47 -0.29
CA MET A 85 -3.33 -35.73 0.54
C MET A 85 -4.78 -35.87 0.07
N ASP A 86 -5.04 -36.68 -0.96
CA ASP A 86 -6.34 -36.84 -1.60
C ASP A 86 -6.98 -35.49 -2.02
N LEU A 87 -6.15 -34.59 -2.55
CA LEU A 87 -6.57 -33.29 -3.05
C LEU A 87 -6.91 -33.36 -4.53
N GLN A 88 -8.00 -32.72 -4.92
CA GLN A 88 -8.37 -32.59 -6.32
C GLN A 88 -7.40 -31.65 -7.05
N LEU A 89 -6.92 -32.09 -8.21
CA LEU A 89 -6.13 -31.27 -9.13
C LEU A 89 -7.06 -30.73 -10.20
N LEU A 90 -7.02 -29.42 -10.40
CA LEU A 90 -7.69 -28.74 -11.50
C LEU A 90 -6.65 -28.49 -12.59
N GLN A 91 -6.84 -29.13 -13.74
CA GLN A 91 -6.06 -28.89 -14.93
C GLN A 91 -6.94 -28.10 -15.90
N ASP A 92 -6.49 -26.91 -16.30
CA ASP A 92 -7.22 -26.13 -17.31
C ASP A 92 -7.00 -26.81 -18.68
N ASP A 93 -8.05 -27.38 -19.25
CA ASP A 93 -8.05 -27.97 -20.61
C ASP A 93 -7.97 -26.91 -21.73
N THR A 94 -7.71 -25.64 -21.39
CA THR A 94 -7.62 -24.53 -22.36
C THR A 94 -6.28 -24.53 -23.09
N THR A 95 -5.90 -25.65 -23.70
CA THR A 95 -5.05 -25.59 -24.89
C THR A 95 -5.93 -25.11 -26.04
N ASP A 96 -6.03 -23.79 -26.18
CA ASP A 96 -6.48 -23.19 -27.43
C ASP A 96 -5.45 -23.57 -28.50
N ASN A 97 -5.72 -24.67 -29.21
CA ASN A 97 -4.85 -25.27 -30.21
C ASN A 97 -4.82 -24.38 -31.46
N CYS A 98 -4.28 -23.18 -31.33
CA CYS A 98 -4.02 -22.33 -32.47
C CYS A 98 -2.99 -23.03 -33.38
N ARG A 99 -3.44 -23.52 -34.54
CA ARG A 99 -2.66 -24.27 -35.53
C ARG A 99 -1.33 -23.59 -35.91
N PHE A 100 -1.27 -22.27 -35.77
CA PHE A 100 -0.10 -21.46 -36.10
C PHE A 100 0.94 -21.37 -34.98
N PHE A 101 0.55 -21.45 -33.70
CA PHE A 101 1.46 -21.31 -32.55
C PHE A 101 1.71 -22.59 -31.77
N GLY A 102 1.11 -23.72 -32.19
CA GLY A 102 1.28 -25.03 -31.55
C GLY A 102 2.71 -25.56 -31.50
N HIS A 103 3.69 -24.90 -32.12
CA HIS A 103 5.12 -25.22 -31.99
C HIS A 103 5.82 -24.42 -30.89
N LEU A 104 5.33 -23.23 -30.53
CA LEU A 104 5.88 -22.41 -29.44
C LEU A 104 5.39 -22.89 -28.05
N ASN A 105 4.20 -23.51 -27.99
CA ASN A 105 3.60 -23.99 -26.74
C ASN A 105 3.94 -25.45 -26.36
N LYS A 106 4.75 -26.18 -27.14
CA LYS A 106 5.01 -27.62 -26.89
C LYS A 106 5.72 -27.92 -25.56
N ASN A 107 6.35 -26.91 -24.95
CA ASN A 107 7.08 -27.06 -23.69
C ASN A 107 6.38 -26.40 -22.50
N GLN A 108 5.21 -25.77 -22.69
CA GLN A 108 4.47 -25.17 -21.58
C GLN A 108 3.58 -26.24 -20.95
N VAL A 109 4.02 -26.77 -19.81
CA VAL A 109 3.15 -27.56 -18.93
C VAL A 109 2.08 -26.60 -18.41
N PRO A 110 0.77 -26.87 -18.61
CA PRO A 110 -0.28 -26.00 -18.09
C PRO A 110 -0.13 -25.86 -16.57
N PRO A 111 -0.36 -24.66 -16.00
CA PRO A 111 -0.17 -24.43 -14.58
C PRO A 111 -1.13 -25.32 -13.78
N LEU A 112 -0.58 -26.28 -13.05
CA LEU A 112 -1.35 -27.18 -12.20
C LEU A 112 -1.91 -26.40 -11.02
N ARG A 113 -3.23 -26.48 -10.78
CA ARG A 113 -3.89 -25.81 -9.65
C ARG A 113 -4.36 -26.83 -8.62
N LEU A 114 -3.93 -26.64 -7.38
CA LEU A 114 -4.47 -27.37 -6.24
C LEU A 114 -5.86 -26.85 -5.89
N ALA A 115 -6.80 -27.76 -5.63
CA ALA A 115 -8.08 -27.38 -5.03
C ALA A 115 -7.86 -26.76 -3.65
N PHE A 116 -8.66 -25.74 -3.34
CA PHE A 116 -8.55 -25.03 -2.06
C PHE A 116 -9.02 -25.93 -0.91
N ILE A 117 -8.23 -26.02 0.16
CA ILE A 117 -8.56 -26.84 1.33
C ILE A 117 -9.89 -26.34 1.96
N PRO A 118 -10.95 -27.17 2.04
CA PRO A 118 -12.29 -26.70 2.43
C PRO A 118 -12.36 -26.06 3.82
N SER A 119 -11.58 -26.57 4.79
CA SER A 119 -11.51 -26.03 6.15
C SER A 119 -10.89 -24.63 6.19
N LEU A 120 -9.87 -24.37 5.35
CA LEU A 120 -9.30 -23.03 5.18
C LEU A 120 -10.29 -22.10 4.48
N LEU A 121 -11.00 -22.57 3.46
CA LEU A 121 -11.99 -21.76 2.75
C LEU A 121 -13.10 -21.26 3.70
N LYS A 122 -13.57 -22.13 4.60
CA LYS A 122 -14.55 -21.76 5.63
C LYS A 122 -14.02 -20.65 6.53
N ARG A 123 -12.75 -20.74 6.97
CA ARG A 123 -12.11 -19.74 7.82
C ARG A 123 -11.93 -18.39 7.12
N ILE A 124 -11.60 -18.39 5.83
CA ILE A 124 -11.39 -17.14 5.06
C ILE A 124 -12.72 -16.45 4.74
N LYS A 125 -13.82 -17.22 4.61
CA LYS A 125 -15.16 -16.67 4.38
C LYS A 125 -15.77 -16.01 5.61
N GLU A 126 -15.37 -16.39 6.82
CA GLU A 126 -15.92 -15.83 8.06
C GLU A 126 -15.76 -14.29 8.15
N PRO A 127 -14.56 -13.71 7.91
CA PRO A 127 -14.37 -12.26 7.85
C PRO A 127 -15.20 -11.53 6.77
N TRP A 128 -15.57 -12.20 5.66
CA TRP A 128 -16.28 -11.57 4.54
C TRP A 128 -17.72 -11.17 4.88
N SER A 129 -18.28 -11.72 5.96
CA SER A 129 -19.61 -11.34 6.45
C SER A 129 -19.66 -9.89 6.94
N THR A 130 -18.56 -9.38 7.50
CA THR A 130 -18.48 -8.04 8.11
C THR A 130 -17.14 -7.36 7.85
N PRO A 131 -16.79 -7.09 6.57
CA PRO A 131 -15.43 -6.69 6.18
C PRO A 131 -14.95 -5.38 6.82
N SER A 132 -15.87 -4.47 7.12
CA SER A 132 -15.54 -3.19 7.77
C SER A 132 -15.15 -3.34 9.24
N SER A 133 -15.67 -4.39 9.91
CA SER A 133 -15.54 -4.63 11.35
C SER A 133 -14.50 -5.69 11.70
N ILE A 134 -13.77 -6.22 10.71
CA ILE A 134 -12.72 -7.21 10.95
C ILE A 134 -11.69 -6.59 11.91
N PRO A 135 -11.46 -7.22 13.08
CA PRO A 135 -10.42 -6.78 13.98
C PRO A 135 -9.05 -6.99 13.32
N LEU A 136 -8.10 -6.12 13.64
CA LEU A 136 -6.70 -6.38 13.34
C LEU A 136 -6.27 -7.72 13.97
N MET A 137 -5.21 -8.30 13.42
CA MET A 137 -4.61 -9.55 13.92
C MET A 137 -4.44 -9.50 15.45
N SER A 138 -4.69 -10.64 16.12
CA SER A 138 -4.55 -10.68 17.57
C SER A 138 -3.11 -10.37 17.98
N ARG A 139 -2.94 -9.57 19.05
CA ARG A 139 -1.60 -9.22 19.59
C ARG A 139 -0.75 -10.45 19.91
N ARG A 140 -1.38 -11.57 20.29
CA ARG A 140 -0.69 -12.83 20.56
C ARG A 140 0.01 -13.36 19.30
N VAL A 141 -0.69 -13.36 18.18
CA VAL A 141 -0.16 -13.85 16.90
C VAL A 141 0.89 -12.88 16.37
N ASP A 142 0.64 -11.58 16.46
CA ASP A 142 1.61 -10.54 16.10
C ASP A 142 2.94 -10.68 16.88
N ASN A 143 2.87 -10.89 18.20
CA ASN A 143 4.05 -11.09 19.05
C ASN A 143 4.84 -12.37 18.72
N MET A 144 4.19 -13.39 18.16
CA MET A 144 4.83 -14.69 17.88
C MET A 144 5.83 -14.61 16.74
N TYR A 145 5.63 -13.68 15.81
CA TYR A 145 6.46 -13.52 14.61
C TYR A 145 7.30 -12.24 14.62
N ARG A 146 7.37 -11.51 15.74
CA ARG A 146 8.17 -10.28 15.79
C ARG A 146 9.62 -10.54 15.41
N THR A 147 10.13 -9.67 14.55
CA THR A 147 11.53 -9.69 14.13
C THR A 147 12.30 -8.64 14.90
N HIS A 148 13.54 -8.98 15.26
CA HIS A 148 14.47 -8.04 15.89
C HIS A 148 15.68 -7.90 14.96
N GLY A 149 16.07 -6.67 14.68
CA GLY A 149 17.22 -6.38 13.80
C GLY A 149 17.37 -4.88 13.55
N GLU A 150 18.57 -4.49 13.14
CA GLU A 150 18.79 -3.15 12.61
C GLU A 150 17.97 -2.98 11.33
N GLY A 151 17.29 -1.85 11.19
CA GLY A 151 16.46 -1.54 10.03
C GLY A 151 15.08 -2.22 9.99
N THR A 152 14.68 -3.03 10.97
CA THR A 152 13.34 -3.67 11.00
C THR A 152 12.31 -2.90 11.82
N ALA A 153 12.68 -1.77 12.43
CA ALA A 153 11.81 -1.00 13.33
C ALA A 153 10.49 -0.55 12.66
N PHE A 154 10.48 -0.37 11.34
CA PHE A 154 9.27 -0.02 10.58
C PHE A 154 8.23 -1.16 10.59
N LEU A 155 8.62 -2.42 10.82
CA LEU A 155 7.68 -3.54 10.89
C LEU A 155 6.93 -3.57 12.23
N ASP A 156 7.54 -3.08 13.31
CA ASP A 156 6.96 -3.10 14.65
C ASP A 156 5.96 -1.97 14.90
N LYS A 157 6.13 -0.85 14.21
CA LYS A 157 5.36 0.37 14.43
C LYS A 157 4.91 0.97 13.11
N HIS A 158 3.69 1.51 13.11
CA HIS A 158 3.25 2.30 11.97
C HIS A 158 4.09 3.58 11.83
N PRO A 159 4.53 3.92 10.61
CA PRO A 159 5.27 5.15 10.39
C PRO A 159 4.36 6.33 10.69
N LEU A 160 4.91 7.30 11.44
CA LEU A 160 4.22 8.51 11.82
C LEU A 160 4.34 9.56 10.70
N PRO A 161 3.32 10.41 10.50
CA PRO A 161 3.41 11.51 9.57
C PRO A 161 4.42 12.55 10.10
N ASN A 162 5.50 12.79 9.35
CA ASN A 162 6.73 13.48 9.81
C ASN A 162 7.21 14.62 8.89
N SER A 163 6.32 15.25 8.12
CA SER A 163 6.65 16.29 7.12
C SER A 163 5.90 17.59 7.39
N VAL A 164 6.41 18.73 6.89
CA VAL A 164 5.70 20.04 6.91
C VAL A 164 4.30 20.00 6.28
N ILE A 165 4.01 19.01 5.43
CA ILE A 165 2.66 18.75 4.91
C ILE A 165 1.67 18.54 6.05
N VAL A 166 2.10 17.82 7.08
CA VAL A 166 1.29 17.46 8.24
C VAL A 166 0.91 18.72 9.01
N ASP A 167 1.89 19.60 9.23
CA ASP A 167 1.68 20.87 9.90
C ASP A 167 0.79 21.79 9.07
N ALA A 168 1.00 21.87 7.74
CA ALA A 168 0.18 22.68 6.85
C ALA A 168 -1.28 22.23 6.86
N VAL A 169 -1.52 20.91 6.81
CA VAL A 169 -2.87 20.34 6.96
C VAL A 169 -3.42 20.72 8.33
N GLN A 170 -2.70 20.43 9.42
CA GLN A 170 -3.16 20.66 10.79
C GLN A 170 -3.42 22.12 11.14
N ASN A 171 -2.62 23.06 10.64
CA ASN A 171 -2.76 24.49 10.91
C ASN A 171 -4.10 25.06 10.40
N HIS A 172 -4.70 24.44 9.38
CA HIS A 172 -6.06 24.78 8.95
C HIS A 172 -7.15 24.32 9.93
N ALA A 173 -6.87 23.32 10.79
CA ALA A 173 -7.77 22.90 11.87
C ALA A 173 -7.48 23.71 13.14
N LYS A 174 -8.29 24.75 13.36
CA LYS A 174 -8.28 25.62 14.56
C LYS A 174 -8.07 24.83 15.87
N GLY A 175 -6.83 24.75 16.36
CA GLY A 175 -6.48 24.47 17.76
C GLY A 175 -6.28 23.01 18.20
N ARG A 176 -6.09 22.02 17.31
CA ARG A 176 -5.74 20.64 17.74
C ARG A 176 -4.70 19.98 16.85
N SER A 177 -3.54 19.63 17.43
CA SER A 177 -2.58 18.70 16.83
C SER A 177 -3.23 17.31 16.70
N SER A 178 -3.55 16.91 15.48
CA SER A 178 -4.23 15.63 15.18
C SER A 178 -3.29 14.70 14.42
N THR A 179 -3.00 13.52 14.97
CA THR A 179 -2.19 12.48 14.29
C THR A 179 -2.91 11.79 13.12
N ALA A 180 -4.05 12.34 12.68
CA ALA A 180 -4.86 11.82 11.60
C ALA A 180 -5.31 12.97 10.68
N PRO A 181 -5.58 12.70 9.39
CA PRO A 181 -6.09 13.70 8.46
C PRO A 181 -7.35 14.40 8.99
N ILE A 182 -7.53 15.67 8.66
CA ILE A 182 -8.64 16.47 9.21
C ILE A 182 -9.97 15.98 8.67
N ASN A 183 -10.04 15.70 7.37
CA ASN A 183 -11.28 15.39 6.70
C ASN A 183 -11.69 13.92 6.87
N LYS A 184 -12.99 13.66 6.75
CA LYS A 184 -13.57 12.34 6.97
C LYS A 184 -13.04 11.28 5.99
N GLU A 185 -12.83 11.65 4.73
CA GLU A 185 -12.32 10.73 3.71
C GLU A 185 -10.86 10.40 3.92
N GLY A 186 -10.01 11.40 4.23
CA GLY A 186 -8.61 11.17 4.60
C GLY A 186 -8.49 10.22 5.78
N ARG A 187 -9.29 10.40 6.85
CA ARG A 187 -9.27 9.46 7.99
C ARG A 187 -9.64 8.04 7.58
N LYS A 188 -10.60 7.88 6.67
CA LYS A 188 -11.01 6.56 6.18
C LYS A 188 -9.89 5.92 5.35
N LEU A 189 -9.26 6.68 4.45
CA LEU A 189 -8.15 6.22 3.62
C LEU A 189 -6.92 5.86 4.47
N ASP A 190 -6.56 6.70 5.44
CA ASP A 190 -5.45 6.44 6.35
C ASP A 190 -5.73 5.21 7.22
N LEU A 191 -6.97 5.01 7.69
CA LEU A 191 -7.36 3.78 8.41
C LEU A 191 -7.25 2.53 7.54
N ILE A 192 -7.65 2.60 6.26
CA ILE A 192 -7.48 1.50 5.31
C ILE A 192 -5.99 1.22 5.09
N GLY A 193 -5.19 2.26 4.90
CA GLY A 193 -3.74 2.16 4.77
C GLY A 193 -3.08 1.55 6.01
N HIS A 194 -3.49 1.95 7.21
CA HIS A 194 -3.04 1.33 8.46
C HIS A 194 -3.33 -0.17 8.50
N ARG A 195 -4.54 -0.60 8.12
CA ARG A 195 -4.88 -2.04 8.09
C ARG A 195 -4.02 -2.82 7.10
N HIS A 196 -3.81 -2.27 5.90
CA HIS A 196 -2.95 -2.89 4.90
C HIS A 196 -1.50 -2.95 5.38
N TYR A 197 -1.02 -1.89 6.05
CA TYR A 197 0.32 -1.84 6.61
C TYR A 197 0.54 -2.93 7.65
N SER A 198 -0.39 -3.10 8.60
CA SER A 198 -0.29 -4.16 9.62
C SER A 198 -0.30 -5.56 8.98
N LEU A 199 -1.16 -5.78 7.99
CA LEU A 199 -1.26 -7.07 7.31
C LEU A 199 0.02 -7.38 6.51
N ALA A 200 0.55 -6.39 5.79
CA ALA A 200 1.78 -6.51 5.03
C ALA A 200 2.99 -6.77 5.96
N SER A 201 3.10 -6.00 7.05
CA SER A 201 4.17 -6.16 8.05
C SER A 201 4.12 -7.55 8.69
N PHE A 202 2.93 -8.02 9.07
CA PHE A 202 2.71 -9.37 9.58
C PHE A 202 3.12 -10.46 8.57
N SER A 203 2.79 -10.27 7.28
CA SER A 203 3.13 -11.22 6.23
C SER A 203 4.65 -11.28 5.97
N LEU A 204 5.35 -10.14 6.01
CA LEU A 204 6.82 -10.08 5.95
C LEU A 204 7.45 -10.81 7.14
N CYS A 205 6.95 -10.56 8.36
CA CYS A 205 7.43 -11.24 9.56
C CYS A 205 7.20 -12.76 9.50
N THR A 206 6.04 -13.19 9.00
CA THR A 206 5.71 -14.60 8.81
C THR A 206 6.62 -15.24 7.76
N SER A 207 6.87 -14.57 6.64
CA SER A 207 7.81 -15.06 5.61
C SER A 207 9.23 -15.24 6.16
N ASN A 208 9.74 -14.25 6.92
CA ASN A 208 11.04 -14.38 7.58
C ASN A 208 11.10 -15.61 8.52
N TYR A 209 10.03 -15.84 9.27
CA TYR A 209 9.94 -17.00 10.16
C TYR A 209 9.89 -18.33 9.40
N LEU A 210 9.15 -18.40 8.29
CA LEU A 210 9.10 -19.58 7.41
C LEU A 210 10.50 -19.89 6.86
N CYS A 211 11.20 -18.91 6.31
CA CYS A 211 12.57 -19.06 5.82
C CYS A 211 13.52 -19.59 6.92
N ALA A 212 13.41 -19.08 8.14
CA ALA A 212 14.24 -19.55 9.26
C ALA A 212 13.92 -21.00 9.67
N MET A 213 12.64 -21.37 9.72
CA MET A 213 12.21 -22.75 9.99
C MET A 213 12.68 -23.72 8.92
N GLU A 214 12.58 -23.36 7.66
CA GLU A 214 13.02 -24.17 6.51
C GLU A 214 14.54 -24.34 6.51
N ALA A 215 15.30 -23.27 6.78
CA ALA A 215 16.75 -23.35 6.93
C ALA A 215 17.16 -24.32 8.05
N TYR A 216 16.48 -24.29 9.18
CA TYR A 216 16.73 -25.23 10.27
C TYR A 216 16.31 -26.66 9.92
N THR A 217 15.18 -26.84 9.25
CA THR A 217 14.72 -28.16 8.77
C THR A 217 15.71 -28.77 7.78
N ARG A 218 16.25 -27.96 6.86
CA ARG A 218 17.33 -28.38 5.95
C ARG A 218 18.59 -28.80 6.72
N HIS A 219 18.95 -28.07 7.77
CA HIS A 219 20.07 -28.45 8.63
C HIS A 219 19.84 -29.81 9.30
N LEU A 220 18.67 -30.03 9.92
CA LEU A 220 18.32 -31.32 10.54
C LEU A 220 18.38 -32.49 9.54
N LEU A 221 17.93 -32.27 8.30
CA LEU A 221 18.02 -33.28 7.24
C LEU A 221 19.44 -33.47 6.72
N THR A 222 20.33 -32.48 6.86
CA THR A 222 21.73 -32.68 6.52
C THR A 222 22.40 -33.57 7.57
N GLU A 223 22.07 -33.38 8.85
CA GLU A 223 22.57 -34.19 9.95
C GLU A 223 22.09 -35.66 9.92
N ILE A 224 20.96 -35.96 9.25
CA ILE A 224 20.49 -37.34 9.10
C ILE A 224 21.25 -38.13 8.00
N LEU A 225 21.97 -37.45 7.11
CA LEU A 225 22.63 -38.07 5.96
C LEU A 225 23.68 -39.12 6.35
N PRO A 226 24.54 -38.92 7.37
CA PRO A 226 25.43 -39.96 7.87
C PRO A 226 24.69 -41.20 8.37
N VAL A 227 23.52 -41.02 9.01
CA VAL A 227 22.68 -42.13 9.46
C VAL A 227 22.17 -42.93 8.26
N ILE A 228 21.64 -42.25 7.23
CA ILE A 228 21.22 -42.88 5.97
C ILE A 228 22.36 -43.70 5.35
N ASN A 229 23.58 -43.18 5.37
CA ASN A 229 24.75 -43.84 4.81
C ASN A 229 25.22 -45.08 5.60
N SER A 230 24.82 -45.21 6.86
CA SER A 230 25.15 -46.36 7.71
C SER A 230 24.18 -47.53 7.60
N VAL A 231 23.02 -47.33 6.95
CA VAL A 231 21.97 -48.34 6.77
C VAL A 231 22.37 -49.34 5.67
N PRO A 232 21.95 -50.63 5.75
CA PRO A 232 22.18 -51.60 4.67
C PRO A 232 21.72 -51.12 3.29
N GLU A 233 22.44 -51.55 2.25
CA GLU A 233 22.29 -51.06 0.88
C GLU A 233 20.85 -51.18 0.34
N GLU A 234 20.12 -52.23 0.75
CA GLU A 234 18.71 -52.48 0.38
C GLU A 234 17.78 -51.33 0.78
N GLN A 235 18.02 -50.71 1.94
CA GLN A 235 17.20 -49.62 2.49
C GLN A 235 17.80 -48.24 2.17
N LYS A 236 19.12 -48.17 2.01
CA LYS A 236 19.86 -46.92 1.73
C LYS A 236 19.35 -46.20 0.48
N SER A 237 19.10 -46.94 -0.61
CA SER A 237 18.58 -46.35 -1.86
C SER A 237 17.22 -45.65 -1.65
N LYS A 238 16.29 -46.31 -0.94
CA LYS A 238 14.96 -45.75 -0.63
C LYS A 238 15.06 -44.52 0.28
N LEU A 239 15.89 -44.59 1.33
CA LEU A 239 16.09 -43.47 2.25
C LEU A 239 16.76 -42.27 1.57
N THR A 240 17.71 -42.51 0.67
CA THR A 240 18.37 -41.46 -0.11
C THR A 240 17.38 -40.77 -1.05
N ALA A 241 16.51 -41.54 -1.71
CA ALA A 241 15.46 -40.97 -2.57
C ALA A 241 14.46 -40.13 -1.75
N PHE A 242 14.02 -40.63 -0.59
CA PHE A 242 13.15 -39.89 0.32
C PHE A 242 13.81 -38.58 0.80
N HIS A 243 15.07 -38.65 1.22
CA HIS A 243 15.85 -37.48 1.64
C HIS A 243 15.92 -36.41 0.55
N ALA A 244 16.26 -36.81 -0.69
CA ALA A 244 16.30 -35.90 -1.84
C ALA A 244 14.93 -35.27 -2.15
N GLU A 245 13.84 -36.04 -2.01
CA GLU A 245 12.48 -35.53 -2.17
C GLU A 245 12.11 -34.51 -1.10
N VAL A 246 12.44 -34.75 0.17
CA VAL A 246 12.18 -33.78 1.25
C VAL A 246 12.98 -32.50 1.05
N LEU A 247 14.25 -32.59 0.62
CA LEU A 247 15.03 -31.40 0.29
C LEU A 247 14.40 -30.59 -0.84
N SER A 248 13.87 -31.26 -1.86
CA SER A 248 13.18 -30.59 -2.97
C SER A 248 11.91 -29.87 -2.48
N LEU A 249 11.17 -30.47 -1.55
CA LEU A 249 10.01 -29.81 -0.92
C LEU A 249 10.40 -28.56 -0.15
N ILE A 250 11.48 -28.62 0.62
CA ILE A 250 11.99 -27.44 1.36
C ILE A 250 12.37 -26.32 0.40
N ASP A 251 13.00 -26.64 -0.75
CA ASP A 251 13.33 -25.64 -1.76
C ASP A 251 12.05 -24.95 -2.30
N TYR A 252 10.97 -25.69 -2.52
CA TYR A 252 9.69 -25.10 -2.94
C TYR A 252 9.02 -24.28 -1.84
N GLU A 253 9.10 -24.71 -0.58
CA GLU A 253 8.59 -23.93 0.56
C GLU A 253 9.35 -22.60 0.69
N THR A 254 10.68 -22.62 0.54
CA THR A 254 11.51 -21.40 0.54
C THR A 254 11.15 -20.44 -0.59
N ILE A 255 10.91 -20.95 -1.80
CA ILE A 255 10.43 -20.13 -2.91
C ILE A 255 9.05 -19.54 -2.60
N ALA A 256 8.14 -20.33 -2.02
CA ALA A 256 6.82 -19.84 -1.61
C ALA A 256 6.90 -18.76 -0.53
N ALA A 257 7.81 -18.90 0.44
CA ALA A 257 8.08 -17.88 1.46
C ALA A 257 8.63 -16.59 0.84
N GLN A 258 9.52 -16.68 -0.16
CA GLN A 258 10.01 -15.52 -0.93
C GLN A 258 8.87 -14.83 -1.69
N HIS A 259 8.02 -15.58 -2.38
CA HIS A 259 6.84 -15.03 -3.05
C HIS A 259 5.89 -14.31 -2.09
N LEU A 260 5.70 -14.85 -0.88
CA LEU A 260 4.94 -14.20 0.17
C LEU A 260 5.58 -12.87 0.61
N ALA A 261 6.91 -12.82 0.77
CA ALA A 261 7.63 -11.59 1.09
C ALA A 261 7.47 -10.54 -0.01
N ASP A 262 7.61 -10.93 -1.28
CA ASP A 262 7.46 -10.02 -2.42
C ASP A 262 6.05 -9.44 -2.52
N ALA A 263 5.03 -10.29 -2.35
CA ALA A 263 3.64 -9.86 -2.31
C ALA A 263 3.38 -8.90 -1.13
N ALA A 264 3.90 -9.23 0.06
CA ALA A 264 3.77 -8.40 1.25
C ALA A 264 4.50 -7.05 1.10
N SER A 265 5.67 -7.03 0.47
CA SER A 265 6.42 -5.80 0.16
C SER A 265 5.60 -4.87 -0.75
N LYS A 266 4.98 -5.41 -1.81
CA LYS A 266 4.08 -4.64 -2.69
C LYS A 266 2.85 -4.11 -1.94
N GLN A 267 2.26 -4.92 -1.06
CA GLN A 267 1.16 -4.48 -0.19
C GLN A 267 1.58 -3.36 0.75
N LEU A 268 2.80 -3.43 1.30
CA LEU A 268 3.36 -2.39 2.17
C LEU A 268 3.52 -1.07 1.40
N ALA A 269 4.04 -1.13 0.17
CA ALA A 269 4.15 0.03 -0.70
C ALA A 269 2.76 0.65 -1.00
N THR A 270 1.75 -0.18 -1.32
CA THR A 270 0.37 0.30 -1.51
C THR A 270 -0.19 0.92 -0.23
N ALA A 271 0.08 0.34 0.93
CA ALA A 271 -0.34 0.88 2.21
C ALA A 271 0.28 2.26 2.49
N ILE A 272 1.58 2.42 2.24
CA ILE A 272 2.30 3.70 2.39
C ILE A 272 1.72 4.74 1.42
N HIS A 273 1.53 4.38 0.15
CA HIS A 273 0.93 5.25 -0.85
C HIS A 273 -0.48 5.71 -0.44
N LEU A 274 -1.36 4.80 -0.01
CA LEU A 274 -2.70 5.14 0.47
C LEU A 274 -2.67 6.11 1.65
N ARG A 275 -1.75 5.90 2.60
CA ARG A 275 -1.60 6.80 3.75
C ARG A 275 -1.09 8.17 3.30
N ARG A 276 -0.07 8.25 2.44
CA ARG A 276 0.41 9.54 1.88
C ARG A 276 -0.70 10.28 1.15
N HIS A 277 -1.46 9.57 0.30
CA HIS A 277 -2.60 10.13 -0.41
C HIS A 277 -3.66 10.68 0.55
N ALA A 278 -3.96 9.95 1.63
CA ALA A 278 -4.88 10.41 2.66
C ALA A 278 -4.47 11.74 3.31
N TRP A 279 -3.16 11.97 3.49
CA TRP A 279 -2.65 13.24 4.00
C TRP A 279 -2.63 14.34 2.94
N LEU A 280 -2.26 14.01 1.71
CA LEU A 280 -2.03 14.99 0.65
C LEU A 280 -3.30 15.46 -0.07
N HIS A 281 -4.36 14.66 -0.13
CA HIS A 281 -5.53 15.00 -0.96
C HIS A 281 -6.29 16.26 -0.50
N THR A 282 -6.13 16.69 0.76
CA THR A 282 -6.71 17.97 1.27
C THR A 282 -5.79 19.17 1.13
N THR A 283 -4.56 18.97 0.67
CA THR A 283 -3.59 20.05 0.51
C THR A 283 -3.85 20.81 -0.78
N ASN A 284 -3.57 22.12 -0.76
CA ASN A 284 -3.69 23.01 -1.92
C ASN A 284 -2.54 22.88 -2.94
N ILE A 285 -1.86 21.72 -2.96
CA ILE A 285 -0.81 21.44 -3.94
C ILE A 285 -1.42 20.97 -5.27
N THR A 286 -0.70 21.18 -6.36
CA THR A 286 -1.10 20.70 -7.68
C THR A 286 -1.01 19.18 -7.77
N ASP A 287 -1.89 18.56 -8.56
CA ASP A 287 -1.94 17.09 -8.72
C ASP A 287 -0.59 16.49 -9.16
N ASP A 288 0.15 17.13 -10.06
CA ASP A 288 1.51 16.68 -10.47
C ASP A 288 2.49 16.66 -9.29
N ALA A 289 2.45 17.67 -8.43
CA ALA A 289 3.28 17.71 -7.22
C ALA A 289 2.84 16.64 -6.21
N ARG A 290 1.52 16.44 -6.06
CA ARG A 290 0.96 15.41 -5.19
C ARG A 290 1.44 14.01 -5.60
N ASN A 291 1.26 13.65 -6.87
CA ASN A 291 1.65 12.34 -7.39
C ASN A 291 3.15 12.09 -7.19
N ARG A 292 4.00 13.10 -7.46
CA ARG A 292 5.46 12.99 -7.22
C ARG A 292 5.80 12.74 -5.75
N ILE A 293 5.13 13.45 -4.83
CA ILE A 293 5.38 13.30 -3.38
C ILE A 293 4.89 11.93 -2.89
N GLU A 294 3.76 11.45 -3.41
CA GLU A 294 3.24 10.11 -3.09
C GLU A 294 4.24 9.01 -3.47
N ASP A 295 4.93 9.19 -4.60
CA ASP A 295 5.91 8.24 -5.16
C ASP A 295 7.34 8.39 -4.62
N PHE A 296 7.58 9.25 -3.62
CA PHE A 296 8.90 9.34 -2.99
C PHE A 296 9.31 8.02 -2.32
N THR A 297 10.62 7.85 -2.09
CA THR A 297 11.13 6.67 -1.39
C THR A 297 10.58 6.57 0.03
N PHE A 298 10.65 5.38 0.62
CA PHE A 298 10.31 5.13 2.02
C PHE A 298 11.57 4.66 2.75
N ASP A 299 11.99 5.41 3.77
CA ASP A 299 13.21 5.17 4.55
C ASP A 299 12.94 4.43 5.87
N GLY A 300 11.67 4.21 6.21
CA GLY A 300 11.27 3.52 7.44
C GLY A 300 11.25 4.40 8.69
N GLU A 301 11.68 5.66 8.61
CA GLU A 301 11.69 6.58 9.77
C GLU A 301 10.32 7.24 9.99
N GLY A 302 9.62 7.53 8.89
CA GLY A 302 8.30 8.14 8.93
C GLY A 302 7.51 7.93 7.64
N LEU A 303 6.29 8.46 7.60
CA LEU A 303 5.40 8.27 6.46
C LEU A 303 5.97 8.95 5.21
N PHE A 304 6.63 10.09 5.38
CA PHE A 304 7.32 10.84 4.35
C PHE A 304 8.83 10.69 4.54
N ALA A 305 9.57 10.56 3.43
CA ALA A 305 11.03 10.54 3.50
C ALA A 305 11.56 11.85 4.07
N SER A 306 12.69 11.81 4.75
CA SER A 306 13.38 13.01 5.27
C SER A 306 13.64 14.10 4.19
N THR A 307 13.81 13.69 2.92
CA THR A 307 14.04 14.60 1.78
C THR A 307 12.76 15.23 1.22
N THR A 308 11.58 14.86 1.74
CA THR A 308 10.28 15.30 1.22
C THR A 308 10.14 16.81 1.31
N ASP A 309 10.47 17.40 2.46
CA ASP A 309 10.28 18.82 2.72
C ASP A 309 11.18 19.68 1.83
N GLN A 310 12.45 19.28 1.67
CA GLN A 310 13.38 19.91 0.72
C GLN A 310 12.84 19.84 -0.72
N SER A 311 12.22 18.72 -1.10
CA SER A 311 11.68 18.52 -2.44
C SER A 311 10.46 19.41 -2.69
N ILE A 312 9.60 19.56 -1.68
CA ILE A 312 8.46 20.48 -1.71
C ILE A 312 8.93 21.93 -1.88
N ASP A 313 9.94 22.35 -1.10
CA ASP A 313 10.52 23.68 -1.23
C ASP A 313 11.08 23.94 -2.62
N ASN A 314 11.76 22.95 -3.21
CA ASN A 314 12.28 23.03 -4.56
C ASN A 314 11.15 23.14 -5.60
N LEU A 315 10.06 22.38 -5.45
CA LEU A 315 8.87 22.48 -6.30
C LEU A 315 8.22 23.88 -6.20
N ILE A 316 8.12 24.43 -4.99
CA ILE A 316 7.60 25.78 -4.77
C ILE A 316 8.50 26.83 -5.43
N LYS A 317 9.83 26.73 -5.26
CA LYS A 317 10.81 27.63 -5.88
C LYS A 317 10.75 27.56 -7.40
N MET A 318 10.73 26.36 -7.98
CA MET A 318 10.59 26.17 -9.43
C MET A 318 9.30 26.80 -9.95
N ARG A 319 8.18 26.63 -9.24
CA ARG A 319 6.91 27.27 -9.62
C ARG A 319 6.97 28.80 -9.56
N LYS A 320 7.59 29.37 -8.53
CA LYS A 320 7.80 30.83 -8.43
C LYS A 320 8.66 31.33 -9.59
N ASN A 321 9.75 30.62 -9.92
CA ASN A 321 10.62 30.95 -11.04
C ASN A 321 9.89 30.87 -12.40
N ALA A 322 9.11 29.81 -12.63
CA ALA A 322 8.31 29.66 -13.85
C ALA A 322 7.28 30.79 -14.01
N LYS A 323 6.62 31.19 -12.91
CA LYS A 323 5.73 32.36 -12.90
C LYS A 323 6.49 33.65 -13.24
N SER A 324 7.70 33.82 -12.71
CA SER A 324 8.53 35.00 -13.02
C SER A 324 8.92 35.07 -14.50
N ILE A 325 9.17 33.92 -15.15
CA ILE A 325 9.48 33.86 -16.59
C ILE A 325 8.22 34.15 -17.42
N SER A 326 7.08 33.54 -17.07
CA SER A 326 5.80 33.81 -17.76
C SER A 326 5.34 35.26 -17.63
N ASN A 327 5.69 35.92 -16.53
CA ASN A 327 5.35 37.32 -16.26
C ASN A 327 6.42 38.29 -16.78
N GLN A 328 7.49 37.82 -17.43
CA GLN A 328 8.31 38.75 -18.21
C GLN A 328 7.40 39.35 -19.28
N PRO A 329 7.29 40.69 -19.36
CA PRO A 329 6.52 41.33 -20.40
C PRO A 329 7.03 40.76 -21.72
N GLN A 330 6.14 40.06 -22.44
CA GLN A 330 6.39 39.66 -23.81
C GLN A 330 6.77 40.96 -24.51
N GLN A 331 8.07 41.20 -24.68
CA GLN A 331 8.56 42.25 -25.56
C GLN A 331 7.79 41.99 -26.85
N PRO A 332 6.91 42.90 -27.28
CA PRO A 332 6.06 42.65 -28.41
C PRO A 332 7.00 42.29 -29.54
N TYR A 333 7.02 41.00 -29.91
CA TYR A 333 7.80 40.52 -31.01
C TYR A 333 7.24 41.30 -32.19
N ARG A 334 7.92 42.38 -32.53
CA ARG A 334 7.61 43.25 -33.64
C ARG A 334 8.03 42.41 -34.84
N TRP A 335 7.19 41.44 -35.20
CA TRP A 335 7.29 40.77 -36.48
C TRP A 335 7.46 41.89 -37.50
N PRO A 336 8.57 41.92 -38.25
CA PRO A 336 8.69 42.84 -39.37
C PRO A 336 7.44 42.61 -40.20
N GLN A 337 6.58 43.62 -40.25
CA GLN A 337 5.41 43.63 -41.13
C GLN A 337 5.98 43.49 -42.53
N GLN A 338 6.08 42.26 -43.03
CA GLN A 338 6.29 42.07 -44.46
C GLN A 338 5.02 42.60 -45.12
N PRO A 339 5.14 43.55 -46.06
CA PRO A 339 3.99 44.10 -46.75
C PRO A 339 3.37 42.99 -47.59
N TRP A 340 2.30 42.37 -47.09
CA TRP A 340 1.48 41.48 -47.88
C TRP A 340 0.82 42.32 -48.98
N HIS A 341 1.30 42.15 -50.21
CA HIS A 341 0.62 42.66 -51.39
C HIS A 341 -0.79 42.07 -51.42
N ARG A 342 -1.75 42.96 -51.18
CA ARG A 342 -3.18 42.69 -51.12
C ARG A 342 -3.69 42.41 -52.53
N GLN A 343 -3.74 41.15 -52.94
CA GLN A 343 -4.59 40.76 -54.07
C GLN A 343 -6.04 40.69 -53.61
N VAL A 344 -6.84 41.58 -54.19
CA VAL A 344 -8.27 41.72 -53.98
C VAL A 344 -8.97 40.68 -54.85
N HIS A 345 -9.56 39.65 -54.24
CA HIS A 345 -10.56 38.82 -54.92
C HIS A 345 -11.82 38.67 -54.05
N THR A 346 -12.85 39.40 -54.48
CA THR A 346 -14.26 39.00 -54.61
C THR A 346 -14.87 38.07 -53.56
N THR A 347 -15.66 38.69 -52.69
CA THR A 347 -17.06 38.35 -52.39
C THR A 347 -17.48 36.90 -52.68
N THR A 348 -17.59 36.09 -51.63
CA THR A 348 -18.47 34.92 -51.61
C THR A 348 -19.30 34.94 -50.33
N GLN A 349 -20.59 34.75 -50.53
CA GLN A 349 -21.68 35.03 -49.62
C GLN A 349 -21.74 34.06 -48.43
N ARG A 350 -22.10 34.59 -47.25
CA ARG A 350 -22.51 33.83 -46.07
C ARG A 350 -23.85 33.13 -46.28
N PRO A 351 -24.00 31.84 -45.93
CA PRO A 351 -25.31 31.27 -45.62
C PRO A 351 -25.69 31.56 -44.17
N GLN A 352 -26.78 32.33 -44.05
CA GLN A 352 -27.90 32.24 -43.09
C GLN A 352 -27.73 31.29 -41.87
N GLN A 353 -27.81 31.92 -40.69
CA GLN A 353 -27.96 31.27 -39.40
C GLN A 353 -29.31 30.57 -39.28
N ARG A 354 -29.33 29.32 -38.80
CA ARG A 354 -30.56 28.63 -38.39
C ARG A 354 -30.89 28.98 -36.92
N PRO A 355 -32.17 29.22 -36.58
CA PRO A 355 -32.60 29.40 -35.20
C PRO A 355 -32.62 28.05 -34.46
N ARG A 356 -32.13 28.04 -33.22
CA ARG A 356 -32.20 26.90 -32.30
C ARG A 356 -33.62 26.80 -31.71
N PRO A 357 -34.19 25.59 -31.54
CA PRO A 357 -35.45 25.41 -30.82
C PRO A 357 -35.23 25.53 -29.31
N ASN A 358 -36.10 26.31 -28.68
CA ASN A 358 -36.30 26.40 -27.23
C ASN A 358 -36.99 25.11 -26.75
N TYR A 359 -36.29 24.23 -26.03
CA TYR A 359 -36.91 23.17 -25.26
C TYR A 359 -37.02 23.61 -23.80
N SER A 360 -38.20 24.10 -23.43
CA SER A 360 -38.62 24.25 -22.04
C SER A 360 -38.98 22.87 -21.50
N SER A 361 -38.18 22.33 -20.59
CA SER A 361 -38.58 21.18 -19.77
C SER A 361 -39.04 21.65 -18.38
N PRO A 362 -40.20 21.20 -17.89
CA PRO A 362 -40.70 21.56 -16.57
C PRO A 362 -39.99 20.76 -15.47
N SER A 363 -39.46 21.49 -14.49
CA SER A 363 -39.02 20.99 -13.20
C SER A 363 -40.23 20.52 -12.38
N TYR A 364 -40.34 19.21 -12.16
CA TYR A 364 -41.11 18.66 -11.04
C TYR A 364 -40.13 18.04 -10.05
N ARG A 365 -39.99 18.68 -8.89
CA ARG A 365 -39.21 18.18 -7.75
C ARG A 365 -40.21 17.77 -6.65
N PRO A 366 -40.38 16.46 -6.36
CA PRO A 366 -41.17 16.03 -5.21
C PRO A 366 -40.36 16.24 -3.93
N THR A 367 -40.88 17.06 -3.02
CA THR A 367 -40.42 17.16 -1.63
C THR A 367 -40.87 15.93 -0.84
N ALA A 368 -40.02 14.91 -0.79
CA ALA A 368 -40.19 13.80 0.14
C ALA A 368 -39.75 14.23 1.55
N GLN A 369 -40.73 14.55 2.40
CA GLN A 369 -40.55 14.70 3.84
C GLN A 369 -40.05 13.38 4.45
N LYS A 370 -38.91 13.45 5.13
CA LYS A 370 -38.33 12.32 5.88
C LYS A 370 -39.02 12.24 7.26
N PRO A 371 -39.55 11.07 7.68
CA PRO A 371 -40.08 10.91 9.03
C PRO A 371 -38.95 10.97 10.07
N ARG A 372 -39.13 11.78 11.10
CA ARG A 372 -38.31 11.76 12.33
C ARG A 372 -38.45 10.39 13.00
N GLN A 373 -37.35 9.65 13.09
CA GLN A 373 -37.26 8.51 14.01
C GLN A 373 -37.12 9.01 15.45
N PRO A 374 -37.84 8.43 16.43
CA PRO A 374 -37.67 8.75 17.84
C PRO A 374 -36.36 8.16 18.37
N GLN A 375 -35.54 9.02 18.99
CA GLN A 375 -34.38 8.62 19.79
C GLN A 375 -34.87 7.80 20.99
N SER A 376 -34.56 6.50 20.98
CA SER A 376 -34.70 5.66 22.17
C SER A 376 -33.52 5.91 23.11
N ASN A 377 -33.79 6.58 24.22
CA ASN A 377 -32.91 6.68 25.37
C ASN A 377 -32.77 5.29 26.02
N ARG A 378 -31.70 4.56 25.70
CA ARG A 378 -31.28 3.41 26.53
C ARG A 378 -30.33 3.90 27.64
N ARG A 379 -30.92 4.14 28.81
CA ARG A 379 -30.21 4.13 30.10
C ARG A 379 -29.54 2.76 30.26
N PHE A 380 -28.22 2.73 30.36
CA PHE A 380 -27.51 1.58 30.92
C PHE A 380 -27.48 1.74 32.44
N ASP A 381 -28.26 0.90 33.12
CA ASP A 381 -28.11 0.66 34.55
C ASP A 381 -26.79 -0.08 34.82
N ARG A 382 -26.00 0.50 35.71
CA ARG A 382 -24.71 0.00 36.17
C ARG A 382 -24.90 -0.54 37.59
N LYS A 383 -25.21 -1.83 37.72
CA LYS A 383 -25.09 -2.63 38.96
C LYS A 383 -24.72 -4.07 38.54
N GLY A 384 -23.78 -4.78 39.15
CA GLY A 384 -23.04 -4.52 40.37
C GLY A 384 -21.76 -5.36 40.47
N LYS A 385 -20.93 -4.95 41.42
CA LYS A 385 -19.84 -5.70 42.02
C LYS A 385 -20.42 -6.64 43.09
N GLN A 386 -20.10 -7.93 43.06
CA GLN A 386 -19.97 -8.83 44.22
C GLN A 386 -18.94 -9.90 43.79
N ASN A 387 -17.72 -9.89 44.30
CA ASN A 387 -17.26 -10.61 45.51
C ASN A 387 -17.52 -12.12 45.45
N LEU A 388 -16.50 -12.88 45.01
CA LEU A 388 -15.94 -14.04 45.69
C LEU A 388 -14.59 -14.40 45.04
#